data_AF-A0A1Z5H4Q4-F1
#
_entry.id   AF-A0A1Z5H4Q4-F1
#
_cell.length_a   1.000
_cell.length_b   1.000
_cell.length_c   1.000
_cell.angle_alpha   90.00
_cell.angle_beta   90.00
_cell.angle_gamma   90.00
#
_symmetry.space_group_name_H-M   'P 1'
#
loop_
_entity.id
_entity.type
_entity.pdbx_description
1 polymer ?
#
loop_
_entity_poly.entity_id
_entity_poly.type
_entity_poly.pdbx_seq_one_letter_code
_entity_poly.pdbx_strand_id
1 'polypeptide(L)'
;MSLKTWIASLLLTVSMFAGVAGVTGTNAAAKIKYNPKADAIMSISAFKRMGRVHYHHRVFTYYSPNGSHIFGMGAYTSDGTYTLNGHDKNGYLILANNKKFGTKIKTPLGVGVVHDRGTYGGHYDIVVK
;
A
#
# COMPACT_ATOMS: atom_id res chain seq x y z
N MET A 1 -25.52 -44.13 -32.77
CA MET A 1 -25.32 -43.16 -31.68
C MET A 1 -25.29 -41.78 -32.33
N SER A 2 -26.39 -41.03 -32.46
CA SER A 2 -27.23 -40.32 -31.44
C SER A 2 -26.36 -39.38 -30.58
N LEU A 3 -26.57 -38.05 -30.47
CA LEU A 3 -27.79 -37.23 -30.31
C LEU A 3 -27.42 -35.75 -30.68
N LYS A 4 -28.03 -35.01 -31.63
CA LYS A 4 -29.25 -34.15 -31.55
C LYS A 4 -29.22 -33.19 -30.33
N THR A 5 -29.39 -31.85 -30.36
CA THR A 5 -30.27 -30.87 -31.06
C THR A 5 -29.85 -29.45 -30.52
N TRP A 6 -29.49 -28.40 -31.28
CA TRP A 6 -30.29 -27.34 -31.98
C TRP A 6 -31.01 -26.26 -31.13
N ILE A 7 -31.02 -25.01 -31.67
CA ILE A 7 -31.91 -23.82 -31.46
C ILE A 7 -31.44 -22.80 -30.38
N ALA A 8 -31.07 -21.53 -30.65
CA ALA A 8 -31.62 -20.37 -31.40
C ALA A 8 -32.68 -19.53 -30.65
N SER A 9 -32.41 -18.22 -30.48
CA SER A 9 -33.32 -17.07 -30.21
C SER A 9 -32.42 -15.83 -30.05
N LEU A 10 -32.32 -14.80 -30.89
CA LEU A 10 -33.22 -13.97 -31.73
C LEU A 10 -34.28 -13.14 -30.96
N LEU A 11 -33.90 -11.86 -30.76
CA LEU A 11 -34.65 -10.59 -30.79
C LEU A 11 -35.69 -10.19 -29.72
N LEU A 12 -35.41 -8.97 -29.22
CA LEU A 12 -36.27 -7.77 -29.14
C LEU A 12 -37.13 -7.55 -27.88
N THR A 13 -36.71 -6.58 -27.05
CA THR A 13 -37.61 -5.54 -26.56
C THR A 13 -36.89 -4.19 -26.47
N VAL A 14 -37.52 -3.24 -27.15
CA VAL A 14 -37.21 -1.80 -27.17
C VAL A 14 -37.56 -1.20 -25.80
N SER A 15 -36.67 -0.37 -25.26
CA SER A 15 -37.08 0.71 -24.36
C SER A 15 -36.54 2.00 -24.93
N MET A 16 -37.39 2.65 -25.72
CA MET A 16 -37.28 4.07 -26.04
C MET A 16 -37.41 4.85 -24.72
N PHE A 17 -36.29 5.37 -24.22
CA PHE A 17 -36.35 6.59 -23.41
C PHE A 17 -36.05 7.77 -24.34
N ALA A 18 -37.12 8.31 -24.92
CA ALA A 18 -37.13 9.70 -25.34
C ALA A 18 -37.06 10.54 -24.07
N GLY A 19 -35.88 11.06 -23.78
CA GLY A 19 -35.60 11.89 -22.62
C GLY A 19 -34.36 12.73 -22.90
N VAL A 20 -34.60 13.95 -23.35
CA VAL A 20 -33.65 15.06 -23.43
C VAL A 20 -32.83 15.14 -22.14
N ALA A 21 -31.51 15.13 -22.27
CA ALA A 21 -30.55 15.95 -21.52
C ALA A 21 -29.16 15.32 -21.67
N GLY A 22 -28.19 16.11 -22.14
CA GLY A 22 -26.83 15.68 -22.32
C GLY A 22 -26.25 15.06 -21.06
N VAL A 23 -25.69 13.86 -21.21
CA VAL A 23 -24.69 13.34 -20.28
C VAL A 23 -23.46 13.01 -21.12
N THR A 24 -22.69 14.05 -21.42
CA THR A 24 -21.25 13.93 -21.57
C THR A 24 -20.69 13.44 -20.23
N GLY A 25 -20.79 12.13 -20.01
CA GLY A 25 -20.12 11.45 -18.92
C GLY A 25 -18.63 11.49 -19.21
N THR A 26 -17.97 12.55 -18.75
CA THR A 26 -16.53 12.52 -18.55
C THR A 26 -16.28 11.41 -17.53
N ASN A 27 -15.86 10.24 -17.99
CA ASN A 27 -15.23 9.24 -17.13
C ASN A 27 -13.90 9.83 -16.68
N ALA A 28 -13.94 10.76 -15.72
CA ALA A 28 -12.79 11.11 -14.93
C ALA A 28 -12.43 9.82 -14.19
N ALA A 29 -11.46 9.09 -14.73
CA ALA A 29 -10.85 7.96 -14.05
C ALA A 29 -10.40 8.47 -12.68
N ALA A 30 -11.17 8.13 -11.64
CA ALA A 30 -10.79 8.41 -10.27
C ALA A 30 -9.37 7.86 -10.13
N LYS A 31 -8.39 8.72 -9.82
CA LYS A 31 -7.03 8.25 -9.56
C LYS A 31 -7.12 7.28 -8.39
N ILE A 32 -7.08 5.98 -8.67
CA ILE A 32 -7.07 4.96 -7.63
C ILE A 32 -5.84 5.26 -6.79
N LYS A 33 -6.07 5.75 -5.57
CA LYS A 33 -5.00 5.96 -4.60
C LYS A 33 -4.37 4.59 -4.38
N TYR A 34 -3.10 4.45 -4.75
CA TYR A 34 -2.38 3.21 -4.54
C TYR A 34 -2.54 2.79 -3.09
N ASN A 35 -2.99 1.54 -2.86
CA ASN A 35 -3.13 0.97 -1.54
C ASN A 35 -1.86 0.19 -1.21
N PRO A 36 -0.87 0.78 -0.51
CA PRO A 36 0.37 0.11 -0.16
C PRO A 36 0.18 -1.15 0.69
N LYS A 37 -0.99 -1.34 1.31
CA LYS A 37 -1.33 -2.56 2.05
C LYS A 37 -1.79 -3.71 1.15
N ALA A 38 -2.11 -3.46 -0.13
CA ALA A 38 -2.51 -4.52 -1.05
C ALA A 38 -1.38 -5.54 -1.30
N ASP A 39 -0.12 -5.10 -1.14
CA ASP A 39 1.07 -5.95 -1.31
C ASP A 39 1.53 -6.60 0.02
N ALA A 40 0.75 -6.50 1.10
CA ALA A 40 1.09 -7.09 2.39
C ALA A 40 0.87 -8.60 2.38
N ILE A 41 1.88 -9.36 2.79
CA ILE A 41 1.83 -10.82 2.91
C ILE A 41 1.55 -11.30 4.34
N MET A 42 1.55 -10.37 5.30
CA MET A 42 1.25 -10.66 6.71
C MET A 42 0.62 -9.46 7.42
N SER A 43 -0.02 -9.74 8.55
CA SER A 43 -0.59 -8.71 9.42
C SER A 43 0.46 -8.08 10.33
N ILE A 44 0.18 -6.86 10.81
CA ILE A 44 1.02 -6.17 11.81
C ILE A 44 1.18 -7.01 13.09
N SER A 45 0.11 -7.66 13.55
CA SER A 45 0.15 -8.50 14.77
C SER A 45 1.11 -9.69 14.60
N ALA A 46 1.07 -10.36 13.45
CA ALA A 46 1.99 -11.44 13.13
C ALA A 46 3.45 -10.94 13.04
N PHE A 47 3.67 -9.78 12.42
CA PHE A 47 4.98 -9.14 12.33
C PHE A 47 5.54 -8.78 13.72
N LYS A 48 4.72 -8.15 14.58
CA LYS A 48 5.11 -7.81 15.97
C LYS A 48 5.49 -9.05 16.78
N ARG A 49 4.74 -10.15 16.62
CA ARG A 49 5.04 -11.42 17.30
C ARG A 49 6.36 -12.05 16.84
N MET A 50 6.71 -11.92 15.56
CA MET A 50 7.98 -12.44 15.04
C MET A 50 9.17 -11.56 15.42
N GLY A 51 8.97 -10.24 15.57
CA GLY A 51 10.03 -9.29 15.92
C GLY A 51 10.96 -8.95 14.76
N ARG A 52 11.43 -9.98 14.04
CA ARG A 52 12.33 -9.90 12.88
C ARG A 52 11.84 -10.84 11.78
N VAL A 53 11.70 -10.33 10.57
CA VAL A 53 11.18 -11.06 9.40
C VAL A 53 12.18 -10.97 8.24
N HIS A 54 12.48 -12.10 7.61
CA HIS A 54 13.31 -12.15 6.41
C HIS A 54 12.41 -12.19 5.16
N TYR A 55 12.64 -11.28 4.21
CA TYR A 55 11.81 -11.17 2.99
C TYR A 55 12.63 -10.57 1.84
N HIS A 56 12.59 -11.18 0.65
CA HIS A 56 13.40 -10.80 -0.54
C HIS A 56 14.88 -10.53 -0.21
N HIS A 57 15.54 -11.46 0.50
CA HIS A 57 16.95 -11.34 0.91
C HIS A 57 17.25 -10.12 1.81
N ARG A 58 16.23 -9.55 2.45
CA ARG A 58 16.33 -8.43 3.38
C ARG A 58 15.77 -8.81 4.73
N VAL A 59 16.17 -8.06 5.75
CA VAL A 59 15.68 -8.21 7.12
C VAL A 59 14.79 -7.03 7.46
N PHE A 60 13.64 -7.30 8.04
CA PHE A 60 12.68 -6.31 8.49
C PHE A 60 12.43 -6.48 9.98
N THR A 61 12.60 -5.40 10.73
CA THR A 61 12.18 -5.29 12.13
C THR A 61 11.24 -4.09 12.26
N TYR A 62 10.69 -3.85 13.45
CA TYR A 62 9.90 -2.65 13.71
C TYR A 62 10.46 -1.86 14.87
N TYR A 63 10.12 -0.58 14.88
CA TYR A 63 10.14 0.25 16.07
C TYR A 63 8.83 1.03 16.14
N SER A 64 8.45 1.40 17.37
CA SER A 64 7.34 2.33 17.59
C SER A 64 7.94 3.69 17.91
N PRO A 65 7.54 4.76 17.21
CA PRO A 65 7.93 6.10 17.59
C PRO A 65 7.27 6.41 18.94
N ASN A 66 8.02 7.00 19.86
CA ASN A 66 7.56 7.27 21.23
C ASN A 66 7.14 8.74 21.45
N GLY A 67 7.12 9.56 20.38
CA GLY A 67 6.75 10.97 20.47
C GLY A 67 7.81 11.85 21.16
N SER A 68 9.04 11.36 21.34
CA SER A 68 10.15 12.07 22.01
C SER A 68 10.64 13.35 21.31
N HIS A 69 10.11 13.72 20.14
CA HIS A 69 10.60 14.80 19.27
C HIS A 69 12.07 14.67 18.82
N ILE A 70 12.73 13.55 19.08
CA ILE A 70 14.09 13.24 18.61
C ILE A 70 14.00 12.71 17.17
N PHE A 71 14.76 13.27 16.22
CA PHE A 71 14.83 12.75 14.85
C PHE A 71 15.26 11.27 14.86
N GLY A 72 14.56 10.39 14.13
CA GLY A 72 14.86 8.95 14.12
C GLY A 72 13.97 8.09 15.02
N MET A 73 13.41 8.68 16.07
CA MET A 73 12.65 7.95 17.10
C MET A 73 11.46 8.73 17.69
N GLY A 74 11.27 9.98 17.24
CA GLY A 74 10.31 10.95 17.74
C GLY A 74 9.16 11.16 16.78
N ALA A 75 8.46 12.29 16.90
CA ALA A 75 7.28 12.62 16.09
C ALA A 75 7.57 12.84 14.59
N TYR A 76 8.86 13.03 14.25
CA TYR A 76 9.33 13.25 12.89
C TYR A 76 10.54 12.37 12.60
N THR A 77 10.62 11.88 11.38
CA THR A 77 11.79 11.22 10.82
C THR A 77 12.90 12.22 10.53
N SER A 78 14.08 11.71 10.24
CA SER A 78 15.25 12.50 9.82
C SER A 78 15.03 13.36 8.57
N ASP A 79 14.06 13.04 7.70
CA ASP A 79 13.70 13.86 6.54
C ASP A 79 12.52 14.83 6.78
N GLY A 80 12.03 14.89 8.02
CA GLY A 80 10.91 15.74 8.43
C GLY A 80 9.53 15.10 8.23
N THR A 81 9.42 13.86 7.77
CA THR A 81 8.14 13.15 7.64
C THR A 81 7.58 12.79 9.01
N TYR A 82 6.30 13.11 9.25
CA TYR A 82 5.59 12.76 10.48
C TYR A 82 5.45 11.24 10.65
N THR A 83 5.85 10.71 11.81
CA THR A 83 6.00 9.26 12.05
C THR A 83 4.88 8.62 12.87
N LEU A 84 4.10 9.39 13.62
CA LEU A 84 3.25 8.84 14.70
C LEU A 84 2.08 7.97 14.21
N ASN A 85 1.75 8.06 12.92
CA ASN A 85 0.76 7.20 12.27
C ASN A 85 1.40 5.99 11.54
N GLY A 86 2.73 5.87 11.52
CA GLY A 86 3.49 4.83 10.82
C GLY A 86 3.50 4.93 9.29
N HIS A 87 2.90 5.98 8.72
CA HIS A 87 2.72 6.11 7.28
C HIS A 87 3.02 7.53 6.78
N ASP A 88 3.65 7.62 5.61
CA ASP A 88 3.89 8.90 4.95
C ASP A 88 2.56 9.56 4.47
N LYS A 89 2.65 10.79 3.95
CA LYS A 89 1.50 11.52 3.41
C LYS A 89 0.78 10.81 2.25
N ASN A 90 1.45 9.89 1.57
CA ASN A 90 0.89 9.13 0.46
C ASN A 90 0.32 7.78 0.93
N GLY A 91 0.51 7.41 2.18
CA GLY A 91 0.05 6.18 2.81
C GLY A 91 1.07 5.04 2.81
N TYR A 92 2.30 5.22 2.34
CA TYR A 92 3.35 4.19 2.40
C TYR A 92 3.87 4.02 3.83
N LEU A 93 4.32 2.82 4.18
CA LEU A 93 4.99 2.59 5.45
C LEU A 93 6.27 3.42 5.55
N ILE A 94 6.53 3.96 6.72
CA ILE A 94 7.78 4.69 6.96
C ILE A 94 8.88 3.69 7.29
N LEU A 95 10.01 3.80 6.58
CA LEU A 95 11.18 2.96 6.77
C LEU A 95 12.37 3.79 7.28
N ALA A 96 13.11 3.22 8.23
CA ALA A 96 14.41 3.73 8.65
C ALA A 96 15.51 2.84 8.05
N ASN A 97 16.42 3.46 7.28
CA ASN A 97 17.57 2.82 6.65
C ASN A 97 18.55 3.88 6.08
N ASN A 98 19.81 3.51 5.82
CA ASN A 98 20.82 4.39 5.24
C ASN A 98 20.73 4.63 3.73
N LYS A 99 19.79 4.00 3.01
CA LYS A 99 19.51 4.27 1.58
C LYS A 99 18.98 5.69 1.36
N LYS A 100 18.96 6.16 0.11
CA LYS A 100 18.44 7.49 -0.26
C LYS A 100 17.00 7.67 0.24
N PHE A 101 16.68 8.84 0.79
CA PHE A 101 15.30 9.17 1.17
C PHE A 101 14.36 9.09 -0.05
N GLY A 102 13.12 8.69 0.17
CA GLY A 102 12.15 8.44 -0.91
C GLY A 102 12.30 7.09 -1.60
N THR A 103 13.29 6.26 -1.23
CA THR A 103 13.45 4.93 -1.82
C THR A 103 12.27 4.04 -1.43
N LYS A 104 11.54 3.52 -2.42
CA LYS A 104 10.45 2.55 -2.23
C LYS A 104 10.98 1.14 -2.10
N ILE A 105 10.52 0.41 -1.10
CA ILE A 105 10.93 -0.95 -0.78
C ILE A 105 9.69 -1.81 -0.53
N LYS A 106 9.62 -2.98 -1.17
CA LYS A 106 8.66 -4.02 -0.79
C LYS A 106 9.02 -4.58 0.58
N THR A 107 8.04 -4.65 1.46
CA THR A 107 8.15 -5.18 2.82
C THR A 107 7.09 -6.27 3.04
N PRO A 108 7.19 -7.05 4.12
CA PRO A 108 6.15 -8.01 4.48
C PRO A 108 4.77 -7.38 4.76
N LEU A 109 4.76 -6.09 5.15
CA LEU A 109 3.56 -5.33 5.51
C LEU A 109 3.01 -4.47 4.36
N GLY A 110 3.56 -4.62 3.16
CA GLY A 110 3.23 -3.79 2.00
C GLY A 110 4.43 -2.99 1.51
N VAL A 111 4.19 -1.86 0.83
CA VAL A 111 5.28 -1.00 0.34
C VAL A 111 5.60 0.11 1.34
N GLY A 112 6.88 0.25 1.66
CA GLY A 112 7.41 1.32 2.48
C GLY A 112 8.37 2.25 1.73
N VAL A 113 8.59 3.42 2.30
CA VAL A 113 9.47 4.47 1.79
C VAL A 113 10.50 4.83 2.86
N VAL A 114 11.76 4.95 2.46
CA VAL A 114 12.83 5.40 3.36
C VAL A 114 12.66 6.89 3.64
N HIS A 115 12.30 7.22 4.88
CA HIS A 115 12.21 8.60 5.39
C HIS A 115 13.12 8.84 6.58
N ASP A 116 13.60 7.75 7.21
CA ASP A 116 14.35 7.85 8.46
C ASP A 116 15.71 7.16 8.42
N ARG A 117 16.50 7.37 9.47
CA ARG A 117 17.83 6.80 9.66
C ARG A 117 17.84 5.84 10.85
N GLY A 118 18.60 4.76 10.72
CA GLY A 118 18.75 3.77 11.79
C GLY A 118 19.56 2.57 11.33
N THR A 119 19.02 1.81 10.39
CA THR A 119 19.62 0.55 9.91
C THR A 119 20.51 0.73 8.68
N TYR A 120 21.37 -0.26 8.42
CA TYR A 120 22.32 -0.25 7.32
C TYR A 120 22.14 -1.46 6.40
N GLY A 121 22.40 -1.24 5.11
CA GLY A 121 22.45 -2.33 4.13
C GLY A 121 21.08 -2.93 3.86
N GLY A 122 20.97 -4.26 3.98
CA GLY A 122 19.75 -5.03 3.70
C GLY A 122 18.75 -5.13 4.86
N HIS A 123 19.02 -4.46 5.99
CA HIS A 123 18.13 -4.44 7.15
C HIS A 123 17.30 -3.15 7.12
N TYR A 124 15.99 -3.23 7.28
CA TYR A 124 15.07 -2.09 7.31
C TYR A 124 14.22 -2.14 8.59
N ASP A 125 14.04 -0.98 9.22
CA ASP A 125 13.15 -0.82 10.36
C ASP A 125 11.86 -0.17 9.90
N ILE A 126 10.73 -0.81 10.18
CA ILE A 126 9.40 -0.31 9.83
C ILE A 126 8.84 0.44 11.05
N VAL A 127 8.34 1.66 10.82
CA VAL A 127 7.59 2.40 11.83
C VAL A 127 6.22 1.76 11.99
N VAL A 128 5.94 1.17 13.14
CA VAL A 128 4.68 0.47 13.42
C VAL A 128 4.04 1.05 14.67
N LYS A 129 2.75 1.41 14.57
CA LYS A 129 1.89 1.78 15.71
C LYS A 129 1.12 0.55 16.22
#